data_AF-A0A7S3F2P4-F1
#
_entry.id   AF-A0A7S3F2P4-F1
#
_cell.length_a   1.000
_cell.length_b   1.000
_cell.length_c   1.000
_cell.angle_alpha   90.00
_cell.angle_beta   90.00
_cell.angle_gamma   90.00
#
_symmetry.space_group_name_H-M   'P 1'
#
loop_
_entity.id
_entity.type
_entity.pdbx_description
1 polymer ?
#
loop_
_entity_poly.entity_id
_entity_poly.type
_entity_poly.pdbx_seq_one_letter_code
_entity_poly.pdbx_strand_id
1 'polypeptide(L)'
;MACKVHVCTNGSCRQLGAHATLVELEELASLVEPTGVCTVAQYNCFGLCGRGPNVSIDWEDGRTEMTSGVRTTDQSLNVIRKATGVQPKPSGSLITRLQELRRVSNWEQMLGKAQEIVDVLDVSSMERRASAPLQLKYDDALAQVDHVLREAPADAHPRRLAEAVRRQVIAARACRPPSPEVEDIFVDDPETWPDDDLAK
;
A
#
# COMPACT_ATOMS: atom_id res chain seq x y z
N MET A 1 -11.64 -4.46 -29.35
CA MET A 1 -10.81 -5.58 -28.90
C MET A 1 -10.80 -5.51 -27.40
N ALA A 2 -11.41 -6.47 -26.72
CA ALA A 2 -11.43 -6.45 -25.27
C ALA A 2 -10.08 -6.93 -24.72
N CYS A 3 -9.72 -6.44 -23.54
CA CYS A 3 -8.55 -6.89 -22.81
C CYS A 3 -8.85 -6.99 -21.31
N LYS A 4 -8.01 -7.78 -20.62
CA LYS A 4 -8.08 -7.98 -19.19
C LYS A 4 -6.72 -7.69 -18.56
N VAL A 5 -6.72 -6.80 -17.58
CA VAL A 5 -5.54 -6.42 -16.81
C VAL A 5 -5.60 -7.09 -15.46
N HIS A 6 -4.62 -7.94 -15.16
CA HIS A 6 -4.52 -8.67 -13.92
C HIS A 6 -3.43 -8.07 -13.03
N VAL A 7 -3.78 -7.68 -11.81
CA VAL A 7 -2.85 -7.09 -10.84
C VAL A 7 -2.53 -8.10 -9.75
N CYS A 8 -1.26 -8.42 -9.55
CA CYS A 8 -0.83 -9.31 -8.47
C CYS A 8 -1.00 -8.60 -7.12
N THR A 9 -1.92 -9.08 -6.28
CA THR A 9 -2.25 -8.46 -4.99
C THR A 9 -1.73 -9.22 -3.77
N ASN A 10 -1.11 -10.40 -3.92
CA ASN A 10 -0.58 -11.18 -2.79
C ASN A 10 0.92 -10.98 -2.52
N GLY A 11 1.35 -11.48 -1.36
CA GLY A 11 2.76 -11.60 -0.97
C GLY A 11 3.49 -10.25 -1.02
N SER A 12 4.68 -10.26 -1.63
CA SER A 12 5.49 -9.04 -1.76
C SER A 12 4.82 -7.93 -2.55
N CYS A 13 3.88 -8.23 -3.46
CA CYS A 13 3.19 -7.19 -4.22
C CYS A 13 2.25 -6.38 -3.32
N ARG A 14 1.59 -7.04 -2.34
CA ARG A 14 0.79 -6.35 -1.32
C ARG A 14 1.64 -5.33 -0.55
N GLN A 15 2.83 -5.76 -0.12
CA GLN A 15 3.81 -4.94 0.60
C GLN A 15 4.52 -3.87 -0.26
N LEU A 16 4.16 -3.77 -1.55
CA LEU A 16 4.70 -2.81 -2.51
C LEU A 16 3.58 -1.97 -3.15
N GLY A 17 2.39 -1.90 -2.54
CA GLY A 17 1.32 -1.01 -2.99
C GLY A 17 0.43 -1.58 -4.08
N ALA A 18 0.31 -2.91 -4.21
CA ALA A 18 -0.52 -3.50 -5.25
C ALA A 18 -2.02 -3.15 -5.15
N HIS A 19 -2.56 -2.90 -3.95
CA HIS A 19 -3.97 -2.51 -3.82
C HIS A 19 -4.22 -1.10 -4.35
N ALA A 20 -3.33 -0.15 -4.04
CA ALA A 20 -3.38 1.20 -4.63
C ALA A 20 -3.20 1.15 -6.15
N THR A 21 -2.29 0.31 -6.66
CA THR A 21 -2.14 0.10 -8.11
C THR A 21 -3.38 -0.53 -8.75
N LEU A 22 -4.07 -1.45 -8.07
CA LEU A 22 -5.30 -2.07 -8.57
C LEU A 22 -6.40 -1.01 -8.76
N VAL A 23 -6.71 -0.25 -7.71
CA VAL A 23 -7.72 0.82 -7.74
C VAL A 23 -7.36 1.88 -8.78
N GLU A 24 -6.08 2.28 -8.84
CA GLU A 24 -5.60 3.24 -9.84
C GLU A 24 -5.83 2.74 -11.27
N LEU A 25 -5.55 1.46 -11.56
CA LEU A 25 -5.77 0.88 -12.88
C LEU A 25 -7.26 0.76 -13.21
N GLU A 26 -8.11 0.39 -12.24
CA GLU A 26 -9.57 0.33 -12.41
C GLU A 26 -10.14 1.70 -12.80
N GLU A 27 -9.74 2.75 -12.09
CA GLU A 27 -10.18 4.10 -12.37
C GLU A 27 -9.67 4.61 -13.71
N LEU A 28 -8.39 4.37 -14.03
CA LEU A 28 -7.83 4.77 -15.33
C LEU A 28 -8.45 4.01 -16.51
N ALA A 29 -8.80 2.73 -16.33
CA ALA A 29 -9.50 1.95 -17.33
C ALA A 29 -10.92 2.47 -17.58
N SER A 30 -11.60 3.01 -16.56
CA SER A 30 -12.94 3.60 -16.68
C SER A 30 -12.97 4.85 -17.57
N LEU A 31 -11.82 5.51 -17.79
CA LEU A 31 -11.71 6.68 -18.67
C LEU A 31 -11.61 6.33 -20.16
N VAL A 32 -11.51 5.05 -20.51
CA VAL A 32 -11.33 4.60 -21.89
C VAL A 32 -12.67 4.25 -22.52
N GLU A 33 -12.95 4.88 -23.67
CA GLU A 33 -14.15 4.62 -24.47
C GLU A 33 -13.86 3.66 -25.65
N PRO A 34 -14.80 2.77 -26.01
CA PRO A 34 -16.06 2.51 -25.30
C PRO A 34 -15.84 1.88 -23.92
N THR A 35 -16.67 2.25 -22.94
CA THR A 35 -16.63 1.63 -21.60
C THR A 35 -16.70 0.10 -21.68
N GLY A 36 -15.85 -0.58 -20.90
CA GLY A 36 -15.81 -2.05 -20.87
C GLY A 36 -14.83 -2.70 -21.85
N VAL A 37 -14.07 -1.91 -22.62
CA VAL A 37 -12.97 -2.44 -23.48
C VAL A 37 -11.86 -3.07 -22.66
N CYS A 38 -11.61 -2.57 -21.44
CA CYS A 38 -10.58 -3.09 -20.55
C CYS A 38 -11.21 -3.40 -19.20
N THR A 39 -11.06 -4.63 -18.73
CA THR A 39 -11.44 -5.03 -17.38
C THR A 39 -10.19 -5.17 -16.53
N VAL A 40 -10.21 -4.64 -15.31
CA VAL A 40 -9.11 -4.79 -14.36
C VAL A 40 -9.55 -5.75 -13.26
N ALA A 41 -8.68 -6.66 -12.86
CA ALA A 41 -8.99 -7.66 -11.85
C ALA A 41 -7.77 -7.98 -10.98
N GLN A 42 -8.02 -8.32 -9.73
CA GLN A 42 -7.00 -8.90 -8.87
C GLN A 42 -6.56 -10.29 -9.36
N TYR A 43 -5.32 -10.64 -9.08
CA TYR A 43 -4.72 -11.94 -9.33
C TYR A 43 -3.81 -12.33 -8.17
N ASN A 44 -3.67 -13.64 -7.94
CA ASN A 44 -2.95 -14.15 -6.79
C ASN A 44 -1.44 -13.90 -6.88
N CYS A 45 -0.71 -14.63 -7.72
CA CYS A 45 0.75 -14.50 -7.81
C CYS A 45 1.26 -14.94 -9.17
N PHE A 46 2.10 -14.11 -9.80
CA PHE A 46 2.77 -14.42 -11.08
C PHE A 46 4.14 -15.09 -10.91
N GLY A 47 4.57 -15.42 -9.68
CA GLY A 47 5.91 -15.97 -9.42
C GLY A 47 7.06 -14.95 -9.53
N LEU A 48 6.74 -13.66 -9.70
CA LEU A 48 7.70 -12.56 -9.87
C LEU A 48 7.84 -11.71 -8.59
N CYS A 49 7.94 -12.37 -7.44
CA CYS A 49 8.04 -11.70 -6.13
C CYS A 49 9.27 -10.78 -6.04
N GLY A 50 9.19 -9.76 -5.19
CA GLY A 50 10.23 -8.75 -4.99
C GLY A 50 10.29 -7.64 -6.05
N ARG A 51 9.59 -7.80 -7.18
CA ARG A 51 9.52 -6.81 -8.27
C ARG A 51 8.15 -6.15 -8.40
N GLY A 52 7.28 -6.31 -7.41
CA GLY A 52 5.91 -5.80 -7.44
C GLY A 52 5.79 -4.26 -7.41
N PRO A 53 4.58 -3.74 -7.69
CA PRO A 53 3.40 -4.46 -8.18
C PRO A 53 3.58 -5.00 -9.60
N ASN A 54 3.14 -6.25 -9.84
CA ASN A 54 3.23 -6.89 -11.15
C ASN A 54 1.85 -6.90 -11.81
N VAL A 55 1.81 -6.66 -13.12
CA VAL A 55 0.59 -6.54 -13.90
C VAL A 55 0.71 -7.34 -15.19
N SER A 56 -0.27 -8.21 -15.46
CA SER A 56 -0.42 -8.90 -16.75
C SER A 56 -1.52 -8.25 -17.56
N ILE A 57 -1.33 -8.15 -18.87
CA ILE A 57 -2.35 -7.74 -19.83
C ILE A 57 -2.62 -8.95 -20.71
N ASP A 58 -3.87 -9.39 -20.75
CA ASP A 58 -4.33 -10.49 -21.61
C ASP A 58 -5.31 -9.93 -22.66
N TRP A 59 -5.02 -10.17 -23.93
CA TRP A 59 -5.86 -9.78 -25.06
C TRP A 59 -6.67 -10.97 -25.59
N GLU A 60 -7.83 -10.69 -26.19
CA GLU A 60 -8.70 -11.72 -26.80
C GLU A 60 -8.03 -12.56 -27.88
N ASP A 61 -6.97 -12.04 -28.53
CA ASP A 61 -6.19 -12.76 -29.53
C ASP A 61 -5.16 -13.73 -28.94
N GLY A 62 -5.16 -13.91 -27.61
CA GLY A 62 -4.29 -14.83 -26.89
C GLY A 62 -2.89 -14.27 -26.60
N ARG A 63 -2.62 -13.00 -26.94
CA ARG A 63 -1.40 -12.33 -26.49
C ARG A 63 -1.49 -12.07 -24.99
N THR A 64 -0.34 -12.17 -24.34
CA THR A 64 -0.15 -11.77 -22.94
C THR A 64 1.14 -10.95 -22.81
N GLU A 65 1.09 -9.86 -22.07
CA GLU A 65 2.26 -9.03 -21.75
C GLU A 65 2.33 -8.80 -20.24
N MET A 66 3.54 -8.94 -19.68
CA MET A 66 3.78 -8.71 -18.25
C MET A 66 4.57 -7.41 -18.06
N THR A 67 4.12 -6.57 -17.12
CA THR A 67 4.84 -5.39 -16.64
C THR A 67 5.10 -5.55 -15.15
N SER A 68 6.37 -5.54 -14.75
CA SER A 68 6.77 -5.56 -13.33
C SER A 68 7.09 -4.15 -12.83
N GLY A 69 6.87 -3.93 -11.53
CA GLY A 69 7.30 -2.73 -10.84
C GLY A 69 6.46 -1.49 -11.16
N VAL A 70 5.15 -1.65 -11.28
CA VAL A 70 4.20 -0.53 -11.53
C VAL A 70 3.99 0.28 -10.25
N ARG A 71 4.89 1.24 -10.02
CA ARG A 71 5.03 2.05 -8.81
C ARG A 71 4.59 3.51 -8.98
N THR A 72 4.45 3.99 -10.22
CA THR A 72 4.03 5.36 -10.51
C THR A 72 2.75 5.40 -11.33
N THR A 73 1.99 6.49 -11.19
CA THR A 73 0.79 6.74 -11.99
C THR A 73 1.10 6.76 -13.49
N ASP A 74 2.27 7.27 -13.90
CA ASP A 74 2.72 7.23 -15.30
C ASP A 74 2.90 5.81 -15.82
N GLN A 75 3.39 4.89 -14.99
CA GLN A 75 3.50 3.48 -15.35
C GLN A 75 2.13 2.85 -15.49
N SER A 76 1.18 3.17 -14.62
CA SER A 76 -0.21 2.70 -14.75
C SER A 76 -0.91 3.24 -15.99
N LEU A 77 -0.72 4.52 -16.30
CA LEU A 77 -1.18 5.12 -17.56
C LEU A 77 -0.61 4.39 -18.77
N ASN A 78 0.69 4.03 -18.72
CA ASN A 78 1.31 3.26 -19.78
C ASN A 78 0.74 1.83 -19.89
N VAL A 79 0.43 1.18 -18.76
CA VAL A 79 -0.25 -0.13 -18.75
C VAL A 79 -1.60 -0.04 -19.45
N ILE A 80 -2.45 0.94 -19.10
CA ILE A 80 -3.76 1.11 -19.73
C ILE A 80 -3.62 1.48 -21.21
N ARG A 81 -2.65 2.34 -21.57
CA ARG A 81 -2.35 2.65 -22.97
C ARG A 81 -1.97 1.40 -23.76
N LYS A 82 -1.09 0.56 -23.22
CA LYS A 82 -0.71 -0.70 -23.88
C LYS A 82 -1.92 -1.62 -24.04
N ALA A 83 -2.70 -1.77 -22.98
CA ALA A 83 -3.85 -2.66 -22.97
C ALA A 83 -4.93 -2.25 -23.99
N THR A 84 -5.21 -0.96 -24.09
CA THR A 84 -6.35 -0.43 -24.88
C THR A 84 -5.96 0.18 -26.23
N GLY A 85 -4.68 0.52 -26.41
CA GLY A 85 -4.22 1.34 -27.54
C GLY A 85 -4.58 2.83 -27.41
N VAL A 86 -5.28 3.23 -26.34
CA VAL A 86 -5.77 4.60 -26.12
C VAL A 86 -5.02 5.21 -24.95
N GLN A 87 -4.52 6.44 -25.10
CA GLN A 87 -3.91 7.18 -23.99
C GLN A 87 -5.02 7.78 -23.11
N PRO A 88 -5.19 7.32 -21.85
CA PRO A 88 -6.16 7.94 -20.95
C PRO A 88 -5.75 9.38 -20.65
N LYS A 89 -6.73 10.27 -20.50
CA LYS A 89 -6.54 11.68 -20.17
C LYS A 89 -7.22 12.00 -18.83
N PRO A 90 -6.66 11.55 -17.70
CA PRO A 90 -7.22 11.87 -16.38
C PRO A 90 -7.18 13.38 -16.15
N SER A 91 -8.18 13.90 -15.42
CA SER A 91 -8.17 15.27 -14.94
C SER A 91 -7.04 15.48 -13.92
N GLY A 92 -6.61 16.73 -13.73
CA GLY A 92 -5.60 17.06 -12.72
C GLY A 92 -6.00 16.61 -11.31
N SER A 93 -7.27 16.77 -10.94
CA SER A 93 -7.79 16.35 -9.64
C SER A 93 -7.73 14.83 -9.44
N LEU A 94 -8.02 14.06 -10.49
CA LEU A 94 -7.91 12.60 -10.46
C LEU A 94 -6.45 12.17 -10.28
N ILE A 95 -5.51 12.77 -11.02
CA ILE A 95 -4.07 12.47 -10.87
C ILE A 95 -3.63 12.74 -9.42
N THR A 96 -3.99 13.89 -8.86
CA THR A 96 -3.64 14.24 -7.48
C THR A 96 -4.21 13.23 -6.48
N ARG A 97 -5.48 12.82 -6.65
CA ARG A 97 -6.09 11.81 -5.78
C ARG A 97 -5.40 10.46 -5.88
N LEU A 98 -5.06 10.01 -7.08
CA LEU A 98 -4.36 8.73 -7.31
C LEU A 98 -2.95 8.73 -6.73
N GLN A 99 -2.24 9.86 -6.84
CA GLN A 99 -0.95 10.06 -6.20
C GLN A 99 -1.06 10.01 -4.67
N GLU A 100 -2.12 10.62 -4.12
CA GLU A 100 -2.38 10.57 -2.68
C GLU A 100 -2.69 9.15 -2.20
N LEU A 101 -3.52 8.40 -2.94
CA LEU A 101 -3.81 7.00 -2.65
C LEU A 101 -2.54 6.16 -2.56
N ARG A 102 -1.60 6.34 -3.51
CA ARG A 102 -0.29 5.68 -3.48
C ARG A 102 0.54 6.10 -2.27
N ARG A 103 0.56 7.39 -1.95
CA ARG A 103 1.31 7.94 -0.82
C ARG A 103 0.82 7.37 0.50
N VAL A 104 -0.49 7.38 0.73
CA VAL A 104 -1.14 6.80 1.91
C VAL A 104 -0.84 5.31 2.02
N SER A 105 -1.02 4.56 0.94
CA SER A 105 -0.73 3.12 0.93
C SER A 105 0.73 2.80 1.23
N ASN A 106 1.67 3.63 0.79
CA ASN A 106 3.09 3.49 1.12
C ASN A 106 3.35 3.72 2.62
N TRP A 107 2.73 4.75 3.21
CA TRP A 107 2.85 4.98 4.65
C TRP A 107 2.30 3.82 5.47
N GLU A 108 1.12 3.31 5.12
CA GLU A 108 0.54 2.14 5.80
C GLU A 108 1.46 0.91 5.72
N GLN A 109 2.13 0.69 4.58
CA GLN A 109 3.12 -0.39 4.45
C GLN A 109 4.36 -0.17 5.31
N MET A 110 4.86 1.06 5.41
CA MET A 110 5.98 1.39 6.29
C MET A 110 5.61 1.14 7.75
N LEU A 111 4.40 1.54 8.16
CA LEU A 111 3.90 1.33 9.51
C LEU A 111 3.67 -0.15 9.81
N GLY A 112 3.13 -0.92 8.85
CA GLY A 112 3.00 -2.37 8.98
C GLY A 112 4.35 -3.07 9.18
N LYS A 113 5.39 -2.68 8.43
CA LYS A 113 6.76 -3.21 8.62
C LYS A 113 7.35 -2.85 9.99
N ALA A 114 7.12 -1.62 10.45
CA ALA A 114 7.54 -1.20 11.78
C ALA A 114 6.82 -2.02 12.87
N GLN A 115 5.52 -2.29 12.70
CA GLN A 115 4.72 -3.13 13.59
C GLN A 115 5.22 -4.58 13.63
N GLU A 116 5.48 -5.20 12.47
CA GLU A 116 6.03 -6.56 12.38
C GLU A 116 7.35 -6.72 13.16
N ILE A 117 8.19 -5.67 13.18
CA ILE A 117 9.42 -5.65 13.98
C ILE A 117 9.10 -5.69 15.47
N VAL A 118 8.10 -4.94 15.94
CA VAL A 118 7.68 -4.95 17.35
C VAL A 118 7.14 -6.33 17.75
N ASP A 119 6.25 -6.91 16.95
CA ASP A 119 5.58 -8.18 17.26
C ASP A 119 6.57 -9.34 17.40
N VAL A 120 7.55 -9.45 16.48
CA VAL A 120 8.60 -10.47 16.53
C VAL A 120 9.48 -10.32 17.78
N LEU A 121 9.66 -9.09 18.26
CA LEU A 121 10.54 -8.80 19.38
C LEU A 121 9.83 -8.90 20.72
N ASP A 122 8.50 -8.78 20.77
CA ASP A 122 7.76 -8.99 21.99
C ASP A 122 7.76 -10.45 22.48
N VAL A 123 7.95 -11.42 21.57
CA VAL A 123 8.16 -12.82 21.97
C VAL A 123 9.63 -13.15 22.31
N SER A 124 10.55 -12.19 22.19
CA SER A 124 11.98 -12.40 22.46
C SER A 124 12.35 -12.16 23.94
N SER A 125 13.32 -12.91 24.45
CA SER A 125 13.88 -12.70 25.80
C SER A 125 14.47 -11.30 25.95
N MET A 126 14.46 -10.74 27.17
CA MET A 126 15.00 -9.40 27.43
C MET A 126 16.46 -9.24 26.97
N GLU A 127 17.29 -10.28 27.15
CA GLU A 127 18.69 -10.29 26.71
C GLU A 127 18.81 -10.14 25.19
N ARG A 128 17.92 -10.79 24.42
CA ARG A 128 17.88 -10.62 22.97
C ARG A 128 17.44 -9.21 22.59
N ARG A 129 16.41 -8.67 23.25
CA ARG A 129 15.93 -7.29 23.00
C ARG A 129 17.02 -6.24 23.21
N ALA A 130 17.94 -6.46 24.15
CA ALA A 130 19.07 -5.57 24.41
C ALA A 130 20.26 -5.74 23.43
N SER A 131 20.21 -6.73 22.53
CA SER A 131 21.31 -6.95 21.58
C SER A 131 21.41 -5.84 20.53
N ALA A 132 22.64 -5.46 20.17
CA ALA A 132 22.89 -4.41 19.18
C ALA A 132 22.18 -4.64 17.83
N PRO A 133 22.10 -5.87 17.26
CA PRO A 133 21.36 -6.10 16.02
C PRO A 133 19.85 -5.82 16.13
N LEU A 134 19.25 -6.03 17.30
CA LEU A 134 17.83 -5.74 17.51
C LEU A 134 17.58 -4.27 17.80
N GLN A 135 18.49 -3.60 18.50
CA GLN A 135 18.43 -2.14 18.69
C GLN A 135 18.48 -1.40 17.34
N LEU A 136 19.29 -1.87 16.39
CA LEU A 136 19.32 -1.30 15.04
C LEU A 136 17.96 -1.44 14.32
N LYS A 137 17.27 -2.58 14.46
CA LYS A 137 15.92 -2.76 13.89
C LYS A 137 14.89 -1.83 14.51
N TYR A 138 14.97 -1.55 15.81
CA TYR A 138 14.11 -0.55 16.45
C TYR A 138 14.40 0.86 15.95
N ASP A 139 15.68 1.21 15.78
CA ASP A 139 16.06 2.51 15.22
C ASP A 139 15.55 2.68 13.78
N ASP A 140 15.66 1.64 12.94
CA ASP A 140 15.09 1.64 11.59
C ASP A 140 13.56 1.78 11.60
N ALA A 141 12.87 1.08 12.51
CA ALA A 141 11.42 1.18 12.68
C ALA A 141 11.00 2.60 13.12
N LEU A 142 11.71 3.19 14.10
CA LEU A 142 11.47 4.56 14.54
C LEU A 142 11.67 5.56 13.41
N ALA A 143 12.73 5.40 12.61
CA ALA A 143 12.99 6.28 11.47
C ALA A 143 11.87 6.24 10.43
N GLN A 144 11.30 5.05 10.16
CA GLN A 144 10.15 4.90 9.27
C GLN A 144 8.89 5.57 9.84
N VAL A 145 8.61 5.37 11.12
CA VAL A 145 7.46 5.98 11.80
C VAL A 145 7.58 7.50 11.85
N ASP A 146 8.75 8.02 12.22
CA ASP A 146 9.02 9.47 12.27
C ASP A 146 8.95 10.12 10.88
N HIS A 147 9.26 9.38 9.82
CA HIS A 147 9.01 9.85 8.44
C HIS A 147 7.51 10.04 8.18
N VAL A 148 6.67 9.06 8.52
CA VAL A 148 5.21 9.19 8.33
C VAL A 148 4.66 10.35 9.17
N LEU A 149 5.10 10.50 10.43
CA LEU A 149 4.68 11.63 11.27
C LEU A 149 5.10 13.01 10.74
N ARG A 150 6.09 13.08 9.86
CA ARG A 150 6.51 14.35 9.25
C ARG A 150 5.71 14.67 8.00
N GLU A 151 5.43 13.66 7.18
CA GLU A 151 4.85 13.84 5.85
C GLU A 151 3.31 13.74 5.85
N ALA A 152 2.73 12.99 6.79
CA ALA A 152 1.29 12.79 6.86
C ALA A 152 0.59 14.01 7.48
N PRO A 153 -0.53 14.48 6.89
CA PRO A 153 -1.36 15.54 7.46
C PRO A 153 -1.79 15.23 8.90
N ALA A 154 -2.00 16.27 9.70
CA ALA A 154 -2.27 16.17 11.14
C ALA A 154 -3.51 15.30 11.47
N ASP A 155 -4.50 15.33 10.59
CA ASP A 155 -5.79 14.66 10.68
C ASP A 155 -5.86 13.34 9.90
N ALA A 156 -4.81 13.00 9.13
CA ALA A 156 -4.81 11.80 8.30
C ALA A 156 -4.68 10.52 9.14
N HIS A 157 -5.43 9.48 8.74
CA HIS A 157 -5.38 8.15 9.38
C HIS A 157 -3.95 7.59 9.55
N PRO A 158 -3.06 7.63 8.53
CA PRO A 158 -1.68 7.15 8.67
C PRO A 158 -0.89 7.83 9.78
N ARG A 159 -1.19 9.10 10.09
CA ARG A 159 -0.51 9.81 11.18
C ARG A 159 -0.93 9.25 12.54
N ARG A 160 -2.23 9.05 12.79
CA ARG A 160 -2.74 8.46 14.03
C ARG A 160 -2.17 7.06 14.25
N LEU A 161 -2.12 6.26 13.19
CA LEU A 161 -1.47 4.95 13.21
C LEU A 161 0.03 5.06 13.54
N ALA A 162 0.74 6.01 12.92
CA ALA A 162 2.16 6.25 13.20
C ALA A 162 2.41 6.63 14.67
N GLU A 163 1.56 7.46 15.28
CA GLU A 163 1.67 7.81 16.70
C GLU A 163 1.49 6.58 17.61
N ALA A 164 0.54 5.70 17.28
CA ALA A 164 0.33 4.45 18.00
C ALA A 164 1.55 3.52 17.89
N VAL A 165 2.01 3.23 16.67
CA VAL A 165 3.18 2.37 16.40
C VAL A 165 4.43 2.94 17.08
N ARG A 166 4.64 4.27 17.05
CA ARG A 166 5.78 4.92 17.71
C ARG A 166 5.83 4.61 19.21
N ARG A 167 4.70 4.70 19.90
CA ARG A 167 4.61 4.41 21.35
C ARG A 167 5.01 2.97 21.62
N GLN A 168 4.55 2.03 20.80
CA GLN A 168 4.91 0.61 20.94
C GLN A 168 6.40 0.37 20.71
N VAL A 169 6.97 0.93 19.64
CA VAL A 169 8.40 0.78 19.34
C VAL A 169 9.26 1.34 20.48
N ILE A 170 8.91 2.50 21.04
CA ILE A 170 9.61 3.08 22.19
C ILE A 170 9.50 2.19 23.43
N ALA A 171 8.31 1.67 23.73
CA ALA A 171 8.10 0.78 24.88
C ALA A 171 8.91 -0.53 24.73
N ALA A 172 8.83 -1.16 23.56
CA ALA A 172 9.55 -2.40 23.23
C ALA A 172 11.07 -2.21 23.30
N ARG A 173 11.59 -1.09 22.78
CA ARG A 173 13.00 -0.73 22.85
C ARG A 173 13.48 -0.55 24.30
N ALA A 174 12.65 0.05 25.15
CA ALA A 174 12.94 0.29 26.56
C ALA A 174 12.78 -0.96 27.45
N CYS A 175 12.48 -2.13 26.86
CA CYS A 175 12.11 -3.35 27.59
C CYS A 175 10.96 -3.14 28.59
N ARG A 176 10.06 -2.19 28.31
CA ARG A 176 8.85 -1.97 29.12
C ARG A 176 7.74 -2.88 28.58
N PRO A 177 6.87 -3.42 29.45
CA PRO A 177 5.66 -4.08 28.98
C PRO A 177 4.83 -3.09 28.13
N PRO A 178 4.13 -3.56 27.09
CA PRO A 178 3.23 -2.72 26.31
C PRO A 178 2.19 -2.08 27.25
N SER A 179 1.91 -0.78 27.06
CA SER A 179 0.84 -0.12 27.82
C SER A 179 -0.51 -0.72 27.39
N PRO A 180 -1.41 -1.10 28.32
CA PRO A 180 -2.70 -1.69 27.98
C PRO A 180 -3.59 -0.77 27.11
N GLU A 181 -3.31 0.53 27.08
CA GLU A 181 -4.05 1.52 26.28
C GLU A 181 -3.84 1.41 24.76
N VAL A 182 -2.92 0.56 24.29
CA VAL A 182 -2.57 0.48 22.86
C VAL A 182 -3.33 -0.62 22.12
N GLU A 183 -3.83 -1.63 22.82
CA GLU A 183 -4.57 -2.75 22.20
C GLU A 183 -5.90 -2.30 21.56
N ASP A 184 -6.48 -1.18 22.00
CA ASP A 184 -7.79 -0.71 21.55
C ASP A 184 -7.78 0.03 20.19
N ILE A 185 -6.62 0.47 19.67
CA ILE A 185 -6.57 1.31 18.43
C ILE A 185 -6.75 0.48 17.15
N PHE A 186 -6.40 -0.81 17.18
CA PHE A 186 -6.53 -1.69 16.01
C PHE A 186 -7.87 -2.43 15.94
N VAL A 187 -8.75 -2.23 16.93
CA VAL A 187 -10.10 -2.80 16.99
C VAL A 187 -11.15 -1.78 16.50
N ASP A 188 -10.71 -0.66 15.91
CA ASP A 188 -11.62 0.26 15.22
C ASP A 188 -12.25 -0.46 14.02
N ASP A 189 -13.50 -0.87 14.23
CA ASP A 189 -14.38 -1.49 13.25
C ASP A 189 -14.48 -0.55 12.02
N PRO A 190 -14.16 -1.01 10.80
CA PRO A 190 -14.29 -0.20 9.59
C PRO A 190 -15.71 0.36 9.38
N GLU A 191 -16.74 -0.18 10.05
CA GLU A 191 -18.10 0.37 10.05
C GLU A 191 -18.26 1.70 10.83
N THR A 192 -17.27 2.11 11.63
CA THR A 192 -17.30 3.39 12.38
C THR A 192 -16.64 4.54 11.65
N TRP A 193 -16.14 4.30 10.44
CA TRP A 193 -15.57 5.37 9.63
C TRP A 193 -16.71 6.26 9.16
N PRO A 194 -16.60 7.59 9.28
CA PRO A 194 -17.60 8.47 8.72
C PRO A 194 -17.68 8.15 7.23
N ASP A 195 -18.85 7.68 6.77
CA ASP A 195 -19.16 7.64 5.35
C ASP A 195 -18.80 9.00 4.79
N ASP A 196 -17.88 9.03 3.81
CA ASP A 196 -17.55 10.22 3.04
C ASP A 196 -18.78 10.59 2.19
N ASP A 197 -19.80 11.13 2.87
CA ASP A 197 -20.97 11.83 2.32
C ASP A 197 -20.54 13.24 1.84
N LEU A 198 -19.43 13.29 1.10
CA LEU A 198 -18.92 14.50 0.45
C LEU A 198 -18.86 14.28 -1.06
N ALA A 199 -20.04 14.21 -1.69
CA ALA A 199 -20.34 14.86 -2.97
C ALA A 199 -21.82 14.71 -3.35
N LYS A 200 -22.65 15.65 -2.88
CA LYS A 200 -23.83 16.12 -3.61
C LYS A 200 -23.72 17.63 -3.79
#